data_AF-A0A0V1HTK0-F1
#
_entry.id   AF-A0A0V1HTK0-F1
#
_cell.length_a   1.000
_cell.length_b   1.000
_cell.length_c   1.000
_cell.angle_alpha   90.00
_cell.angle_beta   90.00
_cell.angle_gamma   90.00
#
_symmetry.space_group_name_H-M   'P 1'
#
loop_
_entity.id
_entity.type
_entity.pdbx_description
1 polymer ?
#
loop_
_entity_poly.entity_id
_entity_poly.type
_entity_poly.pdbx_seq_one_letter_code
_entity_poly.pdbx_strand_id
1 'polypeptide(L)'
;LNNYTHALQRLSKTETSILKYPTKSEMYSKKLKEYMTEGIMERVENVNDYEGRTWYLPHHMVFKNDQTSMKGRIVFDVSAHFRRTSLNRQFEAGPYLQRDLLRILL
;
A
#
# COMPACT_ATOMS: atom_id res chain seq x y z
N LEU A 1 -16.53 -4.64 -12.43
CA LEU A 1 -16.62 -3.72 -11.27
C LEU A 1 -15.40 -3.91 -10.37
N ASN A 2 -14.63 -2.85 -10.18
CA ASN A 2 -13.42 -2.84 -9.36
C ASN A 2 -13.72 -2.45 -7.90
N ASN A 3 -12.67 -2.39 -7.07
CA ASN A 3 -12.76 -2.07 -5.64
C ASN A 3 -12.65 -0.56 -5.32
N TYR A 4 -12.80 0.33 -6.31
CA TYR A 4 -12.56 1.77 -6.17
C TYR A 4 -13.29 2.40 -4.98
N THR A 5 -14.61 2.21 -4.88
CA THR A 5 -15.42 2.80 -3.79
C THR A 5 -14.91 2.39 -2.40
N HIS A 6 -14.50 1.12 -2.25
CA HIS A 6 -13.97 0.62 -0.98
C HIS A 6 -12.58 1.22 -0.67
N ALA A 7 -11.71 1.33 -1.68
CA ALA A 7 -10.40 1.96 -1.52
C ALA A 7 -10.53 3.46 -1.17
N LEU A 8 -11.43 4.18 -1.85
CA LEU A 8 -11.69 5.60 -1.60
C LEU A 8 -12.19 5.84 -0.17
N GLN A 9 -13.12 5.02 0.32
CA GLN A 9 -13.60 5.12 1.71
C GLN A 9 -12.47 4.94 2.74
N ARG A 10 -11.53 4.02 2.47
CA ARG A 10 -10.35 3.81 3.33
C ARG A 10 -9.38 4.99 3.24
N LEU A 11 -9.20 5.57 2.06
CA LEU A 11 -8.38 6.76 1.86
C LEU A 11 -8.94 7.93 2.67
N SER A 12 -10.24 8.24 2.54
CA SER A 12 -10.87 9.35 3.27
C SER A 12 -10.70 9.20 4.79
N LYS A 13 -10.83 7.99 5.33
CA LYS A 13 -10.59 7.72 6.76
C LYS A 13 -9.13 7.95 7.16
N THR A 14 -8.20 7.48 6.32
CA THR A 14 -6.76 7.63 6.53
C THR A 14 -6.37 9.10 6.55
N GLU A 15 -6.78 9.87 5.54
CA GLU A 15 -6.50 11.30 5.45
C GLU A 15 -7.14 12.08 6.59
N THR A 16 -8.42 11.82 6.89
CA THR A 16 -9.10 12.46 8.04
C THR A 16 -8.39 12.20 9.36
N SER A 17 -7.82 11.01 9.54
CA SER A 17 -7.06 10.66 10.75
C SER A 17 -5.71 11.37 10.80
N ILE A 18 -4.97 11.38 9.69
CA ILE A 18 -3.62 11.95 9.60
C ILE A 18 -3.64 13.48 9.67
N LEU A 19 -4.63 14.14 9.03
CA LEU A 19 -4.77 15.60 9.00
C LEU A 19 -4.94 16.22 10.39
N LYS A 20 -5.36 15.45 11.39
CA LYS A 20 -5.42 15.88 12.80
C LYS A 20 -4.05 16.16 13.41
N TYR A 21 -2.97 15.69 12.80
CA TYR A 21 -1.61 15.77 13.32
C TYR A 21 -0.68 16.39 12.26
N PRO A 22 -0.40 17.70 12.33
CA PRO A 22 0.34 18.42 11.29
C PRO A 22 1.66 17.76 10.88
N THR A 23 2.49 17.35 11.86
CA THR A 23 3.77 16.67 11.59
C THR A 23 3.59 15.35 10.84
N LYS A 24 2.57 14.56 11.17
CA LYS A 24 2.30 13.29 10.48
C LYS A 24 1.77 13.52 9.07
N SER A 25 0.95 14.55 8.89
CA SER A 25 0.42 14.95 7.58
C SER A 25 1.51 15.43 6.63
N GLU A 26 2.46 16.23 7.14
CA GLU A 26 3.63 16.67 6.38
C GLU A 26 4.49 15.47 5.96
N MET A 27 4.79 14.57 6.89
CA MET A 27 5.55 13.34 6.58
C MET A 27 4.85 12.47 5.53
N TYR A 28 3.53 12.30 5.64
CA TYR A 28 2.74 11.54 4.67
C TYR A 28 2.81 12.14 3.26
N SER A 29 2.58 13.46 3.17
CA SER A 29 2.64 14.19 1.90
C SER A 29 4.05 14.15 1.29
N LYS A 30 5.07 14.31 2.13
CA LYS A 30 6.48 14.21 1.72
C LYS A 30 6.78 12.81 1.15
N LYS A 31 6.31 11.74 1.81
CA LYS A 31 6.58 10.37 1.38
C LYS A 31 5.93 10.01 0.05
N LEU A 32 4.70 10.49 -0.19
CA LEU A 32 4.04 10.35 -1.50
C LEU A 32 4.81 11.08 -2.61
N LYS A 33 5.31 12.29 -2.32
CA LYS A 33 6.13 13.06 -3.27
C LYS A 33 7.45 12.35 -3.58
N GLU A 34 8.14 11.84 -2.55
CA GLU A 34 9.36 11.04 -2.71
C GLU A 34 9.13 9.86 -3.67
N TYR A 35 8.05 9.09 -3.47
CA TYR A 35 7.73 7.97 -4.37
C TYR A 35 7.45 8.40 -5.82
N MET A 36 6.83 9.57 -6.02
CA MET A 36 6.61 10.12 -7.36
C MET A 36 7.95 10.57 -8.00
N THR A 37 8.81 11.25 -7.24
CA THR A 37 10.12 11.72 -7.71
C THR A 37 11.09 10.58 -8.00
N GLU A 38 11.05 9.51 -7.20
CA GLU A 38 11.86 8.30 -7.38
C GLU A 38 11.33 7.37 -8.48
N GLY A 39 10.18 7.68 -9.10
CA GLY A 39 9.56 6.84 -10.13
C GLY A 39 8.98 5.52 -9.60
N ILE A 40 8.75 5.42 -8.29
CA ILE A 40 8.08 4.26 -7.65
C ILE A 40 6.57 4.29 -7.96
N MET A 41 6.00 5.49 -8.06
CA MET A 41 4.61 5.70 -8.47
C MET A 41 4.54 6.75 -9.56
N GLU A 42 3.54 6.65 -10.42
CA GLU A 42 3.25 7.63 -11.46
C GLU A 42 1.75 7.96 -11.50
N ARG A 43 1.43 9.08 -12.13
CA ARG A 43 0.04 9.47 -12.40
C ARG A 43 -0.48 8.63 -13.57
N VAL A 44 -1.63 8.00 -13.37
CA VAL A 44 -2.32 7.26 -14.43
C VAL A 44 -3.23 8.23 -15.20
N GLU A 45 -2.92 8.50 -16.46
CA GLU A 45 -3.69 9.43 -17.31
C GLU A 45 -4.98 8.80 -17.88
N ASN A 46 -4.93 7.55 -18.34
CA ASN A 46 -6.05 6.87 -18.99
C ASN A 46 -6.61 5.70 -18.16
N VAL A 47 -7.32 6.01 -17.07
CA VAL A 47 -7.89 4.97 -16.19
C VAL A 47 -8.91 4.07 -16.91
N ASN A 48 -9.59 4.59 -17.94
CA ASN A 48 -10.63 3.88 -18.67
C ASN A 48 -10.08 2.82 -19.65
N ASP A 49 -8.83 2.95 -20.10
CA ASP A 49 -8.21 1.99 -21.05
C ASP A 49 -8.01 0.60 -20.41
N TYR A 50 -8.10 0.52 -19.08
CA TYR A 50 -7.89 -0.67 -18.27
C TYR A 50 -9.17 -1.18 -17.60
N GLU A 51 -10.35 -0.87 -18.17
CA GLU A 51 -11.61 -1.32 -17.61
C GLU A 51 -11.62 -2.85 -17.37
N GLY A 52 -12.04 -3.25 -16.16
CA GLY A 52 -12.00 -4.64 -15.72
C GLY A 52 -10.63 -5.16 -15.22
N ARG A 53 -9.54 -4.42 -15.44
CA ARG A 53 -8.17 -4.78 -15.01
C ARG A 53 -7.60 -3.86 -13.93
N THR A 54 -8.35 -2.85 -13.49
CA THR A 54 -7.92 -1.94 -12.43
C THR A 54 -8.21 -2.49 -11.03
N TRP A 55 -7.20 -2.51 -10.17
CA TRP A 55 -7.34 -2.79 -8.74
C TRP A 55 -6.67 -1.67 -7.94
N TYR A 56 -7.41 -1.04 -7.04
CA TYR A 56 -6.91 0.04 -6.20
C TYR A 56 -6.37 -0.55 -4.90
N LEU A 57 -5.16 -0.15 -4.52
CA LEU A 57 -4.55 -0.59 -3.26
C LEU A 57 -4.85 0.44 -2.18
N PRO A 58 -5.67 0.12 -1.16
CA PRO A 58 -5.78 0.98 0.02
C PRO A 58 -4.41 1.09 0.66
N HIS A 59 -4.07 2.25 1.20
CA HIS A 59 -2.82 2.44 1.90
C HIS A 59 -3.02 3.21 3.20
N HIS A 60 -2.02 3.10 4.08
CA HIS A 60 -1.94 3.86 5.30
C HIS A 60 -0.49 4.10 5.67
N MET A 61 -0.24 5.09 6.52
CA MET A 61 1.10 5.37 7.03
C MET A 61 1.33 4.67 8.36
N VAL A 62 2.45 3.97 8.48
CA VAL A 62 2.94 3.42 9.73
C VAL A 62 4.08 4.31 10.23
N PHE A 63 3.96 4.76 11.48
CA PHE A 63 4.96 5.60 12.13
C PHE A 63 5.75 4.78 13.14
N LYS A 64 7.06 4.99 13.19
CA LYS A 64 7.96 4.45 14.21
C LYS A 64 8.67 5.62 14.89
N ASN A 65 8.53 5.71 16.19
CA ASN A 65 9.28 6.66 17.01
C ASN A 65 10.53 5.96 17.53
N ASP A 66 11.68 6.57 17.23
CA ASP A 66 12.95 6.27 17.90
C ASP A 66 13.25 7.44 18.87
N GLN A 67 14.24 7.31 19.76
CA GLN A 67 14.50 8.30 20.83
C GLN A 67 14.75 9.73 20.32
N THR A 68 15.20 9.89 19.08
CA THR A 68 15.59 11.18 18.48
C THR A 68 14.79 11.55 17.23
N SER A 69 13.97 10.65 16.67
CA SER A 69 13.28 10.91 15.40
C SER A 69 12.01 10.08 15.22
N MET A 70 11.05 10.61 14.46
CA MET A 70 9.90 9.85 13.96
C MET A 70 10.14 9.50 12.50
N LYS A 71 10.09 8.22 12.17
CA LYS A 71 10.16 7.70 10.79
C LYS A 71 8.80 7.19 10.37
N GLY A 72 8.49 7.30 9.08
CA GLY A 72 7.22 6.83 8.55
C GLY A 72 7.37 6.16 7.20
N ARG A 73 6.53 5.15 6.96
CA ARG A 73 6.44 4.42 5.69
C ARG A 73 4.99 4.28 5.27
N ILE A 74 4.73 4.40 3.98
CA ILE A 74 3.42 4.09 3.40
C ILE A 74 3.37 2.59 3.15
N VAL A 75 2.31 1.94 3.64
CA VAL A 75 2.04 0.52 3.44
C VAL A 75 0.83 0.41 2.52
N PHE A 76 1.02 -0.25 1.38
CA PHE A 76 -0.04 -0.63 0.46
C PHE A 76 -0.62 -1.99 0.87
N ASP A 77 -1.93 -2.05 1.11
CA ASP A 77 -2.62 -3.23 1.57
C ASP A 77 -3.10 -4.08 0.38
N VAL A 78 -2.19 -4.92 -0.10
CA VAL A 78 -2.43 -5.88 -1.19
C VAL A 78 -3.35 -7.04 -0.76
N SER A 79 -3.52 -7.21 0.55
CA SER A 79 -4.38 -8.25 1.13
C SER A 79 -5.86 -7.85 1.21
N ALA A 80 -6.17 -6.56 1.03
CA ALA A 80 -7.52 -6.03 1.13
C ALA A 80 -8.52 -6.77 0.25
N HIS A 81 -9.52 -7.38 0.88
CA HIS A 81 -10.57 -8.12 0.17
C HIS A 81 -11.63 -7.19 -0.44
N PHE A 82 -12.05 -7.52 -1.65
CA PHE A 82 -13.26 -7.02 -2.29
C PHE A 82 -13.92 -8.17 -3.04
N ARG A 83 -15.23 -8.35 -2.85
CA ARG A 83 -16.00 -9.46 -3.47
C ARG A 83 -15.34 -10.83 -3.28
N ARG A 84 -14.88 -11.14 -2.06
CA ARG A 84 -14.25 -12.41 -1.65
C ARG A 84 -12.87 -12.71 -2.29
N THR A 85 -12.29 -11.77 -3.03
CA THR A 85 -10.91 -11.86 -3.56
C THR A 85 -10.04 -10.69 -3.10
N SER A 86 -8.73 -10.82 -3.24
CA SER A 86 -7.73 -9.76 -3.01
C SER A 86 -6.59 -9.92 -4.01
N LEU A 87 -5.76 -8.89 -4.20
CA LEU A 87 -4.69 -8.96 -5.18
C LEU A 87 -3.67 -10.07 -4.84
N ASN A 88 -3.36 -10.25 -3.54
CA ASN A 88 -2.53 -11.37 -3.07
C ASN A 88 -3.11 -12.76 -3.40
N ARG A 89 -4.44 -12.92 -3.53
CA ARG A 89 -5.06 -14.20 -3.93
C ARG A 89 -4.99 -14.45 -5.44
N GLN A 90 -4.75 -13.42 -6.23
CA GLN A 90 -4.67 -13.52 -7.69
C GLN A 90 -3.23 -13.67 -8.17
N PHE A 91 -2.24 -13.41 -7.33
CA PHE A 91 -0.83 -13.66 -7.64
C PHE A 91 -0.46 -15.12 -7.41
N GLU A 92 0.33 -15.66 -8.34
CA GLU A 92 0.94 -16.98 -8.18
C GLU A 92 2.04 -16.91 -7.13
N ALA A 93 2.10 -17.92 -6.26
CA ALA A 93 3.20 -18.05 -5.32
C ALA A 93 4.48 -18.37 -6.09
N GLY A 94 5.54 -17.58 -5.88
CA GLY A 94 6.87 -17.90 -6.37
C GLY A 94 7.41 -19.19 -5.71
N PRO A 95 8.47 -19.79 -6.29
CA PRO A 95 9.11 -20.96 -5.70
C PRO A 95 9.64 -20.65 -4.30
N TYR A 96 9.62 -21.65 -3.41
CA TYR A 96 10.20 -21.53 -2.08
C TYR A 96 11.71 -21.29 -2.17
N LEU A 97 12.15 -20.07 -1.85
CA LEU A 97 13.57 -19.70 -1.85
C LEU A 97 14.30 -20.13 -0.58
N GLN A 98 13.57 -20.35 0.50
CA GLN A 98 14.13 -20.78 1.78
C GLN A 98 14.35 -22.30 1.72
N ARG A 99 15.58 -22.74 1.99
CA ARG A 99 15.86 -24.18 2.16
C ARG A 99 14.97 -24.68 3.29
N ASP A 100 14.33 -25.82 3.06
CA ASP A 100 13.54 -26.50 4.07
C ASP A 100 14.39 -26.66 5.34
N LEU A 101 13.90 -26.13 6.47
CA LEU A 101 14.60 -26.19 7.75
C LEU A 101 14.91 -27.65 8.13
N LEU A 102 14.06 -28.60 7.72
CA LEU A 102 14.29 -30.02 7.91
C LEU A 102 15.45 -30.55 7.05
N ARG A 103 15.71 -29.96 5.88
CA ARG A 103 16.87 -30.27 5.03
C ARG A 103 18.17 -29.60 5.47
N ILE A 104 18.11 -28.59 6.37
CA ILE A 104 19.31 -27.96 6.93
C ILE A 104 19.79 -28.73 8.17
N LEU A 105 18.85 -29.31 8.93
CA LEU A 105 19.12 -29.93 10.23
C LEU A 105 19.42 -31.45 10.16
N LEU A 106 19.19 -32.08 9.00
CA LEU A 106 19.50 -33.48 8.71
C LEU A 106 20.63 -33.58 7.67
#